data_AF-A0A5D0RZF8-F1
#
_entry.id   AF-A0A5D0RZF8-F1
#
_cell.length_a   1.000
_cell.length_b   1.000
_cell.length_c   1.000
_cell.angle_alpha   90.00
_cell.angle_beta   90.00
_cell.angle_gamma   90.00
#
_symmetry.space_group_name_H-M   'P 1'
#
loop_
_entity.id
_entity.type
_entity.pdbx_description
1 polymer ?
#
loop_
_entity_poly.entity_id
_entity_poly.type
_entity_poly.pdbx_seq_one_letter_code
_entity_poly.pdbx_strand_id
1 'polypeptide(L)'
;MAQRFGGEHSPGQNSGPKSANSTKTSGNASAGGWSGRKRARAGGRVNALFVAPFPLLPLAFFKDPVGLGLNLTAFGILMLAAWLTREGVIAHEAYDARKVARRPAIPRKLFAAALTGLGLAVAGLVGDGFLAPAIFAVLGAGLHLMSFGPDPLSDKGAEGVDKFQADRVARVVDEAEKHLGEMNAAILRAKDREITDRVASFTTTAREMCRTVEEDPRDLSAARKYLGVYLLGARDATVKFADLYARSRDAGARTDYLALLDDLEQGFTLRREKLLIDNRSDLDVEIDVLRDRLAREGLASKSQQE
;
A
#
# COMPACT_ATOMS: atom_id res chain seq x y z
N MET A 1 -33.26 44.54 -19.03
CA MET A 1 -33.98 43.37 -18.48
C MET A 1 -33.30 42.12 -19.03
N ALA A 2 -32.58 41.37 -18.20
CA ALA A 2 -31.86 40.17 -18.65
C ALA A 2 -32.49 38.95 -17.97
N GLN A 3 -33.30 38.19 -18.70
CA GLN A 3 -33.77 36.87 -18.27
C GLN A 3 -32.61 35.89 -18.36
N ARG A 4 -32.28 35.25 -17.23
CA ARG A 4 -31.34 34.13 -17.18
C ARG A 4 -32.11 32.84 -17.44
N PHE A 5 -31.76 32.14 -18.52
CA PHE A 5 -32.27 30.80 -18.79
C PHE A 5 -31.64 29.80 -17.82
N GLY A 6 -32.46 29.12 -17.02
CA GLY A 6 -32.07 27.97 -16.21
C GLY A 6 -32.72 26.71 -16.78
N GLY A 7 -31.91 25.83 -17.38
CA GLY A 7 -32.36 24.50 -17.82
C GLY A 7 -32.36 23.48 -16.68
N GLU A 8 -32.95 22.31 -16.96
CA GLU A 8 -33.31 21.21 -16.05
C GLU A 8 -32.14 20.53 -15.30
N HIS A 9 -30.91 21.04 -15.44
CA HIS A 9 -29.71 20.53 -14.78
C HIS A 9 -28.89 21.61 -14.06
N SER A 10 -29.51 22.73 -13.68
CA SER A 10 -28.83 23.77 -12.88
C SER A 10 -28.80 23.38 -11.40
N PRO A 11 -27.61 23.20 -10.77
CA PRO A 11 -27.50 22.82 -9.37
C PRO A 11 -27.71 24.06 -8.51
N GLY A 12 -28.96 24.33 -8.12
CA GLY A 12 -29.24 25.40 -7.17
C GLY A 12 -30.62 26.03 -7.28
N GLN A 13 -31.68 25.24 -7.14
CA GLN A 13 -32.94 25.71 -6.54
C GLN A 13 -33.91 24.54 -6.36
N ASN A 14 -34.16 24.16 -5.11
CA ASN A 14 -35.50 23.77 -4.68
C ASN A 14 -35.68 24.27 -3.24
N SER A 15 -36.38 25.40 -3.14
CA SER A 15 -36.96 25.92 -1.91
C SER A 15 -38.48 25.74 -2.00
N GLY A 16 -39.04 24.93 -1.10
CA GLY A 16 -40.48 24.69 -0.91
C GLY A 16 -40.68 23.82 0.35
N PRO A 17 -41.79 23.96 1.10
CA PRO A 17 -41.71 24.40 2.50
C PRO A 17 -41.72 23.30 3.57
N LYS A 18 -41.02 23.62 4.67
CA LYS A 18 -41.12 23.14 6.06
C LYS A 18 -42.07 21.96 6.34
N SER A 19 -41.48 20.81 6.65
CA SER A 19 -42.00 19.89 7.67
C SER A 19 -40.90 19.64 8.71
N ALA A 20 -41.22 19.95 9.96
CA ALA A 20 -40.34 19.83 11.10
C ALA A 20 -40.31 18.39 11.60
N ASN A 21 -39.16 17.72 11.47
CA ASN A 21 -38.58 16.76 12.42
C ASN A 21 -37.60 15.85 11.67
N SER A 22 -36.31 16.13 11.81
CA SER A 22 -35.33 15.08 12.03
C SER A 22 -34.01 15.70 12.52
N THR A 23 -33.57 15.13 13.62
CA THR A 23 -32.26 15.21 14.26
C THR A 23 -31.12 15.47 13.28
N LYS A 24 -30.37 16.55 13.53
CA LYS A 24 -29.06 16.83 12.93
C LYS A 24 -28.06 15.75 13.34
N THR A 25 -28.02 14.64 12.60
CA THR A 25 -26.80 13.87 12.45
C THR A 25 -25.96 14.62 11.41
N SER A 26 -24.85 15.19 11.86
CA SER A 26 -23.81 15.75 11.01
C SER A 26 -23.24 14.64 10.13
N GLY A 27 -23.91 14.36 9.02
CA GLY A 27 -23.43 13.49 7.96
C GLY A 27 -22.18 14.11 7.35
N ASN A 28 -21.04 13.49 7.62
CA ASN A 28 -19.77 13.80 6.98
C ASN A 28 -19.99 13.77 5.47
N ALA A 29 -19.94 14.96 4.85
CA ALA A 29 -19.93 15.09 3.41
C ALA A 29 -18.81 14.21 2.85
N SER A 30 -19.22 13.30 1.97
CA SER A 30 -18.41 12.50 1.06
C SER A 30 -16.99 13.05 0.86
N ALA A 31 -16.05 12.54 1.65
CA ALA A 31 -14.63 12.63 1.34
C ALA A 31 -14.44 11.96 -0.03
N GLY A 32 -14.24 12.78 -1.07
CA GLY A 32 -14.12 12.30 -2.44
C GLY A 32 -13.13 11.15 -2.55
N GLY A 33 -13.40 10.21 -3.46
CA GLY A 33 -12.69 8.94 -3.70
C GLY A 33 -11.20 9.04 -4.11
N TRP A 34 -10.56 10.17 -3.80
CA TRP A 34 -9.13 10.43 -3.91
C TRP A 34 -8.42 10.67 -2.58
N SER A 35 -9.14 10.81 -1.46
CA SER A 35 -8.50 10.93 -0.15
C SER A 35 -7.70 9.65 0.16
N GLY A 36 -6.38 9.79 0.37
CA GLY A 36 -5.48 8.69 0.74
C GLY A 36 -4.73 7.97 -0.39
N ARG A 37 -4.96 8.26 -1.68
CA ARG A 37 -4.23 7.60 -2.79
C ARG A 37 -2.87 8.28 -3.01
N LYS A 38 -1.81 7.80 -2.34
CA LYS A 38 -0.42 8.24 -2.60
C LYS A 38 0.03 7.74 -3.98
N ARG A 39 0.70 8.61 -4.78
CA ARG A 39 1.31 8.20 -6.06
C ARG A 39 2.35 7.11 -5.78
N ALA A 40 2.28 6.00 -6.50
CA ALA A 40 3.32 4.97 -6.46
C ALA A 40 4.66 5.61 -6.87
N ARG A 41 5.70 5.46 -6.05
CA ARG A 41 7.06 5.95 -6.37
C ARG A 41 7.69 5.11 -7.48
N ALA A 42 7.21 3.88 -7.72
CA ALA A 42 7.51 3.00 -8.84
C ALA A 42 6.96 3.49 -10.21
N GLY A 43 6.89 4.81 -10.42
CA GLY A 43 6.40 5.45 -11.64
C GLY A 43 7.48 5.68 -12.70
N GLY A 44 7.34 6.76 -13.48
CA GLY A 44 8.09 7.01 -14.72
C GLY A 44 9.63 6.94 -14.62
N ARG A 45 10.22 7.22 -13.44
CA ARG A 45 11.67 7.10 -13.23
C ARG A 45 12.18 5.66 -13.36
N VAL A 46 11.43 4.69 -12.84
CA VAL A 46 11.76 3.27 -12.96
C VAL A 46 11.54 2.81 -14.40
N ASN A 47 10.47 3.27 -15.05
CA ASN A 47 10.18 2.90 -16.43
C ASN A 47 11.26 3.41 -17.41
N ALA A 48 11.90 4.54 -17.11
CA ALA A 48 13.03 5.04 -17.89
C ALA A 48 14.22 4.08 -17.92
N LEU A 49 14.48 3.32 -16.83
CA LEU A 49 15.55 2.32 -16.80
C LEU A 49 15.32 1.14 -17.76
N PHE A 50 14.06 0.86 -18.11
CA PHE A 50 13.75 -0.17 -19.10
C PHE A 50 13.99 0.36 -20.53
N VAL A 51 13.80 1.65 -20.76
CA VAL A 51 13.98 2.27 -22.09
C VAL A 51 15.45 2.59 -22.37
N ALA A 52 16.19 3.01 -21.34
CA ALA A 52 17.59 3.46 -21.48
C ALA A 52 18.55 2.47 -22.18
N PRO A 53 18.44 1.13 -22.02
CA PRO A 53 19.34 0.18 -22.66
C PRO A 53 19.02 -0.07 -24.14
N PHE A 54 17.82 0.25 -24.64
CA PHE A 54 17.38 -0.10 -25.99
C PHE A 54 18.29 0.39 -27.12
N PRO A 55 18.90 1.60 -27.07
CA PRO A 55 19.85 2.04 -28.09
C PRO A 55 21.03 1.07 -28.28
N LEU A 56 21.40 0.26 -27.28
CA LEU A 56 22.47 -0.73 -27.40
C LEU A 56 22.16 -1.81 -28.44
N LEU A 57 20.88 -2.12 -28.69
CA LEU A 57 20.46 -3.18 -29.61
C LEU A 57 20.78 -2.83 -31.08
N PRO A 58 20.26 -1.74 -31.68
CA PRO A 58 20.62 -1.39 -33.06
C PRO A 58 22.12 -1.10 -33.19
N LEU A 59 22.75 -0.49 -32.18
CA LEU A 59 24.20 -0.23 -32.17
C LEU A 59 25.04 -1.53 -32.14
N ALA A 60 24.52 -2.63 -31.59
CA ALA A 60 25.23 -3.90 -31.54
C ALA A 60 25.41 -4.54 -32.93
N PHE A 61 24.43 -4.37 -33.83
CA PHE A 61 24.47 -4.96 -35.17
C PHE A 61 25.47 -4.30 -36.12
N PHE A 62 26.03 -3.13 -35.74
CA PHE A 62 27.09 -2.45 -36.49
C PHE A 62 28.50 -2.77 -35.96
N LYS A 63 28.63 -3.66 -34.96
CA LYS A 63 29.89 -4.07 -34.36
C LYS A 63 30.35 -5.43 -34.88
N ASP A 64 31.62 -5.73 -34.64
CA ASP A 64 32.18 -7.08 -34.78
C ASP A 64 31.49 -8.07 -33.82
N PRO A 65 31.63 -9.39 -34.01
CA PRO A 65 30.94 -10.40 -33.19
C PRO A 65 31.19 -10.27 -31.69
N VAL A 66 32.40 -9.86 -31.28
CA VAL A 66 32.74 -9.67 -29.86
C VAL A 66 32.01 -8.44 -29.32
N GLY A 67 32.06 -7.31 -30.04
CA GLY A 67 31.32 -6.10 -29.69
C GLY A 67 29.80 -6.29 -29.63
N LEU A 68 29.24 -7.13 -30.53
CA LEU A 68 27.84 -7.53 -30.49
C LEU A 68 27.51 -8.32 -29.22
N GLY A 69 28.33 -9.33 -28.89
CA GLY A 69 28.17 -10.13 -27.67
C GLY A 69 28.18 -9.27 -26.41
N LEU A 70 29.15 -8.38 -26.28
CA LEU A 70 29.28 -7.46 -25.14
C LEU A 70 28.05 -6.53 -25.00
N ASN A 71 27.56 -5.95 -26.10
CA ASN A 71 26.38 -5.09 -26.07
C ASN A 71 25.11 -5.86 -25.65
N LEU A 72 24.92 -7.09 -26.14
CA LEU A 72 23.77 -7.92 -25.75
C LEU A 72 23.84 -8.36 -24.28
N THR A 73 25.03 -8.71 -23.80
CA THR A 73 25.27 -9.01 -22.38
C THR A 73 25.00 -7.78 -21.51
N ALA A 74 25.53 -6.62 -21.88
CA ALA A 74 25.27 -5.36 -21.20
C ALA A 74 23.77 -5.04 -21.15
N PHE A 75 23.06 -5.18 -22.28
CA PHE A 75 21.62 -5.00 -22.35
C PHE A 75 20.88 -5.93 -21.37
N GLY A 76 21.21 -7.23 -21.37
CA GLY A 76 20.60 -8.19 -20.45
C GLY A 76 20.82 -7.84 -18.98
N ILE A 77 22.03 -7.43 -18.63
CA ILE A 77 22.39 -7.02 -17.26
C ILE A 77 21.62 -5.76 -16.84
N LEU A 78 21.51 -4.77 -17.72
CA LEU A 78 20.76 -3.53 -17.44
C LEU A 78 19.26 -3.78 -17.34
N MET A 79 18.70 -4.69 -18.14
CA MET A 79 17.31 -5.10 -18.01
C MET A 79 17.04 -5.80 -16.68
N LEU A 80 17.95 -6.67 -16.23
CA LEU A 80 17.86 -7.31 -14.92
C LEU A 80 17.99 -6.30 -13.78
N ALA A 81 18.87 -5.30 -13.92
CA ALA A 81 18.98 -4.18 -12.97
C ALA A 81 17.71 -3.33 -12.91
N ALA A 82 17.09 -3.04 -14.06
CA ALA A 82 15.83 -2.29 -14.14
C ALA A 82 14.69 -3.03 -13.44
N TRP A 83 14.57 -4.34 -13.68
CA TRP A 83 13.64 -5.21 -12.97
C TRP A 83 13.90 -5.18 -11.46
N LEU A 84 15.13 -5.43 -11.02
CA LEU A 84 15.44 -5.44 -9.59
C LEU A 84 15.17 -4.08 -8.90
N THR A 85 15.38 -2.96 -9.62
CA THR A 85 15.05 -1.62 -9.15
C THR A 85 13.56 -1.43 -8.94
N ARG A 86 12.73 -1.89 -9.89
CA ARG A 86 11.26 -1.80 -9.80
C ARG A 86 10.75 -2.54 -8.57
N GLU A 87 11.17 -3.80 -8.42
CA GLU A 87 10.78 -4.68 -7.31
C GLU A 87 11.33 -4.18 -5.97
N GLY A 88 12.48 -3.49 -5.96
CA GLY A 88 13.04 -2.82 -4.78
C GLY A 88 12.27 -1.55 -4.39
N VAL A 89 11.85 -0.74 -5.36
CA VAL A 89 11.03 0.46 -5.09
C VAL A 89 9.66 0.08 -4.54
N ILE A 90 9.02 -0.94 -5.13
CA ILE A 90 7.73 -1.46 -4.63
C ILE A 90 7.87 -1.99 -3.21
N ALA A 91 8.93 -2.75 -2.92
CA ALA A 91 9.18 -3.27 -1.58
C ALA A 91 9.44 -2.15 -0.54
N HIS A 92 10.22 -1.13 -0.92
CA HIS A 92 10.47 0.03 -0.06
C HIS A 92 9.18 0.82 0.21
N GLU A 93 8.32 1.00 -0.79
CA GLU A 93 7.01 1.65 -0.59
C GLU A 93 6.11 0.87 0.37
N ALA A 94 6.07 -0.46 0.25
CA ALA A 94 5.32 -1.31 1.18
C ALA A 94 5.87 -1.19 2.61
N TYR A 95 7.19 -1.15 2.75
CA TYR A 95 7.87 -0.93 4.03
C TYR A 95 7.63 0.49 4.60
N ASP A 96 7.49 1.52 3.75
CA ASP A 96 7.17 2.90 4.15
C ASP A 96 5.72 3.13 4.51
N ALA A 97 4.80 2.35 3.94
CA ALA A 97 3.38 2.45 4.23
C ALA A 97 3.02 1.94 5.63
N ARG A 98 3.86 1.10 6.23
CA ARG A 98 3.60 0.41 7.50
C ARG A 98 4.39 1.03 8.65
N LYS A 99 3.78 1.06 9.84
CA LYS A 99 4.44 1.50 11.08
C LYS A 99 5.37 0.41 11.63
N VAL A 100 5.00 -0.86 11.45
CA VAL A 100 5.78 -2.04 11.83
C VAL A 100 6.07 -2.85 10.58
N ALA A 101 7.34 -3.00 10.21
CA ALA A 101 7.73 -3.73 9.00
C ALA A 101 9.16 -4.26 9.11
N ARG A 102 9.38 -5.46 8.58
CA ARG A 102 10.71 -6.06 8.48
C ARG A 102 11.48 -5.47 7.30
N ARG A 103 12.80 -5.34 7.43
CA ARG A 103 13.67 -5.01 6.29
C ARG A 103 13.54 -6.07 5.18
N PRO A 104 13.61 -5.68 3.90
CA PRO A 104 13.69 -6.63 2.79
C PRO A 104 14.83 -7.63 3.00
N ALA A 105 14.58 -8.92 2.73
CA ALA A 105 15.60 -9.96 2.90
C ALA A 105 16.82 -9.77 1.98
N ILE A 106 16.61 -9.15 0.82
CA ILE A 106 17.64 -8.84 -0.16
C ILE A 106 17.53 -7.34 -0.49
N PRO A 107 18.61 -6.54 -0.35
CA PRO A 107 18.62 -5.12 -0.71
C PRO A 107 18.66 -4.95 -2.23
N ARG A 108 17.49 -5.10 -2.86
CA ARG A 108 17.31 -5.16 -4.32
C ARG A 108 17.86 -3.93 -5.04
N LYS A 109 17.66 -2.71 -4.52
CA LYS A 109 18.19 -1.48 -5.12
C LYS A 109 19.72 -1.40 -5.05
N LEU A 110 20.35 -1.90 -3.99
CA LEU A 110 21.82 -1.98 -3.91
C LEU A 110 22.39 -2.95 -4.96
N PHE A 111 21.79 -4.13 -5.10
CA PHE A 111 22.17 -5.07 -6.16
C PHE A 111 21.91 -4.49 -7.55
N ALA A 112 20.79 -3.76 -7.74
CA ALA A 112 20.48 -3.11 -9.00
C ALA A 112 21.48 -2.01 -9.35
N ALA A 113 21.96 -1.25 -8.36
CA ALA A 113 23.01 -0.26 -8.56
C ALA A 113 24.32 -0.91 -9.00
N ALA A 114 24.73 -2.01 -8.34
CA ALA A 114 25.91 -2.77 -8.72
C ALA A 114 25.79 -3.34 -10.15
N LEU A 115 24.64 -3.90 -10.50
CA LEU A 115 24.38 -4.42 -11.85
C LEU A 115 24.30 -3.31 -12.90
N THR A 116 23.79 -2.13 -12.55
CA THR A 116 23.77 -0.98 -13.46
C THR A 116 25.20 -0.55 -13.77
N GLY A 117 26.05 -0.41 -12.75
CA GLY A 117 27.48 -0.16 -12.95
C GLY A 117 28.13 -1.24 -13.81
N LEU A 118 27.90 -2.52 -13.50
CA LEU A 118 28.48 -3.63 -14.25
C LEU A 118 28.01 -3.67 -15.71
N GLY A 119 26.72 -3.48 -15.98
CA GLY A 119 26.18 -3.44 -17.34
C GLY A 119 26.77 -2.29 -18.16
N LEU A 120 26.94 -1.11 -17.56
CA LEU A 120 27.61 0.03 -18.17
C LEU A 120 29.10 -0.24 -18.42
N ALA A 121 29.79 -0.90 -17.48
CA ALA A 121 31.19 -1.29 -17.64
C ALA A 121 31.36 -2.25 -18.83
N VAL A 122 30.48 -3.26 -18.94
CA VAL A 122 30.49 -4.23 -20.04
C VAL A 122 30.24 -3.55 -21.38
N ALA A 123 29.30 -2.59 -21.45
CA ALA A 123 29.07 -1.80 -22.67
C ALA A 123 30.31 -0.96 -23.07
N GLY A 124 31.12 -0.54 -22.08
CA GLY A 124 32.34 0.24 -22.26
C GLY A 124 33.58 -0.55 -22.64
N LEU A 125 33.56 -1.89 -22.62
CA LEU A 125 34.71 -2.76 -22.91
C LEU A 125 35.12 -2.82 -24.40
N VAL A 126 34.56 -1.95 -25.24
CA VAL A 126 34.70 -1.98 -26.70
C VAL A 126 36.00 -1.30 -27.18
N GLY A 127 36.75 -0.65 -26.29
CA GLY A 127 38.02 0.02 -26.60
C GLY A 127 39.22 -0.54 -25.83
N ASP A 128 40.41 -0.02 -26.15
CA ASP A 128 41.65 -0.43 -25.49
C ASP A 128 41.76 0.18 -24.08
N GLY A 129 41.60 -0.67 -23.06
CA GLY A 129 41.90 -0.35 -21.66
C GLY A 129 40.70 -0.38 -20.71
N PHE A 130 40.99 -0.50 -19.41
CA PHE A 130 39.99 -0.69 -18.36
C PHE A 130 39.48 0.61 -17.72
N LEU A 131 40.07 1.76 -18.05
CA LEU A 131 39.74 3.02 -17.42
C LEU A 131 38.31 3.49 -17.74
N ALA A 132 37.91 3.45 -19.01
CA ALA A 132 36.55 3.85 -19.41
C ALA A 132 35.47 2.92 -18.82
N PRO A 133 35.59 1.58 -18.89
CA PRO A 133 34.70 0.66 -18.19
C PRO A 133 34.59 0.94 -16.68
N ALA A 134 35.71 1.22 -16.01
CA ALA A 134 35.73 1.52 -14.58
C ALA A 134 34.98 2.82 -14.26
N ILE A 135 35.17 3.88 -15.06
CA ILE A 135 34.45 5.14 -14.92
C ILE A 135 32.94 4.91 -15.10
N PHE A 136 32.53 4.19 -16.14
CA PHE A 136 31.12 3.87 -16.38
C PHE A 136 30.52 3.01 -15.25
N ALA A 137 31.30 2.10 -14.67
CA ALA A 137 30.88 1.32 -13.51
C ALA A 137 30.55 2.20 -12.30
N VAL A 138 31.48 3.07 -11.93
CA VAL A 138 31.35 3.96 -10.77
C VAL A 138 30.22 4.97 -10.99
N LEU A 139 30.18 5.62 -12.16
CA LEU A 139 29.13 6.58 -12.48
C LEU A 139 27.75 5.91 -12.55
N GLY A 140 27.65 4.74 -13.17
CA GLY A 140 26.40 3.99 -13.28
C GLY A 140 25.84 3.59 -11.91
N ALA A 141 26.67 3.00 -11.06
CA ALA A 141 26.27 2.63 -9.70
C ALA A 141 25.94 3.86 -8.84
N GLY A 142 26.78 4.90 -8.90
CA GLY A 142 26.60 6.13 -8.13
C GLY A 142 25.32 6.88 -8.50
N LEU A 143 25.09 7.11 -9.80
CA LEU A 143 23.88 7.78 -10.29
C LEU A 143 22.62 6.97 -9.97
N HIS A 144 22.70 5.64 -10.03
CA HIS A 144 21.59 4.77 -9.63
C HIS A 144 21.24 4.95 -8.15
N LEU A 145 22.25 4.88 -7.27
CA LEU A 145 22.05 5.10 -5.83
C LEU A 145 21.49 6.49 -5.52
N MET A 146 21.99 7.54 -6.20
CA MET A 146 21.47 8.90 -6.04
C MET A 146 20.02 9.05 -6.51
N SER A 147 19.63 8.33 -7.58
CA SER A 147 18.29 8.41 -8.15
C SER A 147 17.23 7.62 -7.36
N PHE A 148 17.58 6.45 -6.84
CA PHE A 148 16.63 5.50 -6.22
C PHE A 148 16.79 5.31 -4.71
N GLY A 149 17.91 5.74 -4.15
CA GLY A 149 18.30 5.53 -2.76
C GLY A 149 18.60 4.07 -2.41
N PRO A 150 19.23 3.80 -1.26
CA PRO A 150 19.39 2.44 -0.76
C PRO A 150 18.07 1.83 -0.29
N ASP A 151 18.03 0.50 -0.18
CA ASP A 151 16.95 -0.22 0.51
C ASP A 151 17.01 0.03 2.03
N PRO A 152 15.87 -0.05 2.75
CA PRO A 152 15.87 0.03 4.20
C PRO A 152 16.59 -1.20 4.79
N LEU A 153 17.53 -0.97 5.70
CA LEU A 153 18.40 -2.01 6.28
C LEU A 153 18.05 -2.39 7.72
N SER A 154 17.04 -1.74 8.30
CA SER A 154 16.61 -1.93 9.69
C SER A 154 15.13 -2.29 9.74
N ASP A 155 14.70 -2.97 10.80
CA ASP A 155 13.28 -3.24 11.05
C ASP A 155 12.60 -2.01 11.67
N LYS A 156 11.33 -1.74 11.34
CA LYS A 156 10.51 -0.66 11.92
C LYS A 156 9.64 -1.18 13.06
N GLY A 157 9.48 -0.36 14.11
CA GLY A 157 8.49 -0.60 15.17
C GLY A 157 8.80 -1.78 16.09
N ALA A 158 10.05 -2.23 16.15
CA ALA A 158 10.51 -3.35 16.98
C ALA A 158 11.11 -2.90 18.33
N GLU A 159 10.95 -1.62 18.72
CA GLU A 159 11.44 -1.11 20.00
C GLU A 159 10.37 -1.35 21.08
N GLY A 160 10.70 -2.20 22.07
CA GLY A 160 9.88 -2.40 23.27
C GLY A 160 8.78 -3.48 23.21
N VAL A 161 8.47 -4.03 22.03
CA VAL A 161 7.55 -5.18 21.86
C VAL A 161 8.34 -6.44 21.53
N ASP A 162 7.95 -7.58 22.09
CA ASP A 162 8.53 -8.89 21.75
C ASP A 162 8.57 -9.06 20.22
N LYS A 163 9.78 -9.18 19.64
CA LYS A 163 10.00 -9.30 18.18
C LYS A 163 9.13 -10.39 17.57
N PHE A 164 8.85 -11.46 18.32
CA PHE A 164 7.97 -12.53 17.89
C PHE A 164 6.52 -12.07 17.67
N GLN A 165 6.00 -11.14 18.46
CA GLN A 165 4.65 -10.61 18.27
C GLN A 165 4.58 -9.68 17.06
N ALA A 166 5.55 -8.77 16.90
CA ALA A 166 5.64 -7.90 15.73
C ALA A 166 5.74 -8.72 14.42
N ASP A 167 6.56 -9.77 14.41
CA ASP A 167 6.71 -10.69 13.27
C ASP A 167 5.43 -11.48 12.95
N ARG A 168 4.59 -11.75 13.95
CA ARG A 168 3.29 -12.42 13.75
C ARG A 168 2.26 -11.45 13.17
N VAL A 169 2.23 -10.22 13.66
CA VAL A 169 1.35 -9.17 13.13
C VAL A 169 1.68 -8.91 11.67
N ALA A 170 2.95 -8.67 11.36
CA ALA A 170 3.38 -8.38 9.99
C ALA A 170 2.94 -9.46 8.99
N ARG A 171 3.12 -10.74 9.34
CA ARG A 171 2.69 -11.88 8.50
C ARG A 171 1.18 -11.93 8.28
N VAL A 172 0.39 -11.73 9.33
CA VAL A 172 -1.08 -11.76 9.20
C VAL A 172 -1.58 -10.57 8.38
N VAL A 173 -1.00 -9.39 8.55
CA VAL A 173 -1.34 -8.21 7.74
C VAL A 173 -0.93 -8.38 6.28
N ASP A 174 0.22 -9.00 6.01
CA ASP A 174 0.66 -9.36 4.66
C ASP A 174 -0.34 -10.29 3.95
N GLU A 175 -0.79 -11.34 4.65
CA GLU A 175 -1.79 -12.26 4.12
C GLU A 175 -3.14 -11.56 3.88
N ALA A 176 -3.58 -10.71 4.82
CA ALA A 176 -4.78 -9.90 4.68
C ALA A 176 -4.73 -8.98 3.45
N GLU A 177 -3.66 -8.20 3.28
CA GLU A 177 -3.48 -7.31 2.11
C GLU A 177 -3.41 -8.10 0.79
N LYS A 178 -2.79 -9.29 0.81
CA LYS A 178 -2.79 -10.19 -0.35
C LYS A 178 -4.23 -10.59 -0.73
N HIS A 179 -5.04 -11.02 0.23
CA HIS A 179 -6.44 -11.38 -0.03
C HIS A 179 -7.25 -10.19 -0.56
N LEU A 180 -7.07 -9.00 0.01
CA LEU A 180 -7.70 -7.77 -0.48
C LEU A 180 -7.26 -7.41 -1.91
N GLY A 181 -5.99 -7.60 -2.24
CA GLY A 181 -5.48 -7.42 -3.61
C GLY A 181 -6.11 -8.38 -4.60
N GLU A 182 -6.23 -9.65 -4.23
CA GLU A 182 -6.88 -10.69 -5.04
C GLU A 182 -8.39 -10.42 -5.23
N MET A 183 -9.08 -9.92 -4.20
CA MET A 183 -10.48 -9.47 -4.30
C MET A 183 -10.65 -8.35 -5.33
N ASN A 184 -9.83 -7.30 -5.22
CA ASN A 184 -9.89 -6.16 -6.14
C ASN A 184 -9.56 -6.57 -7.59
N ALA A 185 -8.64 -7.51 -7.79
CA ALA A 185 -8.35 -8.03 -9.13
C ALA A 185 -9.50 -8.89 -9.68
N ALA A 186 -10.09 -9.75 -8.85
CA ALA A 186 -11.14 -10.66 -9.26
C ALA A 186 -12.42 -9.92 -9.64
N ILE A 187 -12.82 -8.90 -8.89
CA ILE A 187 -14.11 -8.21 -9.09
C ILE A 187 -14.20 -7.47 -10.44
N LEU A 188 -13.05 -7.08 -11.03
CA LEU A 188 -13.02 -6.42 -12.34
C LEU A 188 -13.65 -7.28 -13.46
N ARG A 189 -13.68 -8.61 -13.29
CA ARG A 189 -14.30 -9.53 -14.25
C ARG A 189 -15.82 -9.39 -14.32
N ALA A 190 -16.46 -8.92 -13.24
CA ALA A 190 -17.89 -8.65 -13.19
C ALA A 190 -18.31 -7.48 -14.11
N LYS A 191 -17.38 -6.56 -14.44
CA LYS A 191 -17.63 -5.35 -15.26
C LYS A 191 -18.85 -4.54 -14.76
N ASP A 192 -19.07 -4.51 -13.44
CA ASP A 192 -20.08 -3.70 -12.77
C ASP A 192 -19.35 -2.69 -11.88
N ARG A 193 -19.57 -1.40 -12.16
CA ARG A 193 -18.90 -0.32 -11.45
C ARG A 193 -19.35 -0.22 -9.99
N GLU A 194 -20.64 -0.40 -9.72
CA GLU A 194 -21.18 -0.27 -8.37
C GLU A 194 -20.59 -1.33 -7.46
N ILE A 195 -20.54 -2.59 -7.92
CA ILE A 195 -19.97 -3.68 -7.13
C ILE A 195 -18.45 -3.50 -6.94
N THR A 196 -17.76 -3.01 -7.97
CA THR A 196 -16.33 -2.68 -7.87
C THR A 196 -16.09 -1.61 -6.81
N ASP A 197 -16.93 -0.56 -6.77
CA ASP A 197 -16.86 0.51 -5.77
C ASP A 197 -17.19 0.00 -4.36
N ARG A 198 -18.14 -0.94 -4.21
CA ARG A 198 -18.44 -1.59 -2.91
C ARG A 198 -17.28 -2.45 -2.40
N VAL A 199 -16.64 -3.24 -3.27
CA VAL A 199 -15.42 -3.99 -2.89
C VAL A 199 -14.29 -3.05 -2.48
N ALA A 200 -14.15 -1.90 -3.14
CA ALA A 200 -13.15 -0.89 -2.76
C ALA A 200 -13.47 -0.25 -1.40
N SER A 201 -14.75 0.00 -1.08
CA SER A 201 -15.18 0.46 0.26
C SER A 201 -14.79 -0.55 1.33
N PHE A 202 -15.20 -1.82 1.16
CA PHE A 202 -14.87 -2.89 2.09
C PHE A 202 -13.35 -3.05 2.26
N THR A 203 -12.59 -2.97 1.16
CA THR A 203 -11.11 -3.01 1.22
C THR A 203 -10.55 -1.89 2.10
N THR A 204 -11.14 -0.70 2.04
CA THR A 204 -10.71 0.44 2.86
C THR A 204 -10.97 0.16 4.34
N THR A 205 -12.17 -0.31 4.68
CA THR A 205 -12.55 -0.69 6.05
C THR A 205 -11.63 -1.79 6.61
N ALA A 206 -11.34 -2.82 5.82
CA ALA A 206 -10.42 -3.88 6.23
C ALA A 206 -8.99 -3.37 6.47
N ARG A 207 -8.51 -2.43 5.65
CA ARG A 207 -7.20 -1.78 5.83
C ARG A 207 -7.10 -0.94 7.09
N GLU A 208 -8.19 -0.27 7.49
CA GLU A 208 -8.23 0.45 8.76
C GLU A 208 -8.08 -0.50 9.96
N MET A 209 -8.70 -1.68 9.88
CA MET A 209 -8.52 -2.72 10.90
C MET A 209 -7.07 -3.25 10.91
N CYS A 210 -6.46 -3.50 9.74
CA CYS A 210 -5.04 -3.86 9.67
C CYS A 210 -4.15 -2.81 10.36
N ARG A 211 -4.36 -1.53 10.08
CA ARG A 211 -3.60 -0.43 10.72
C ARG A 211 -3.78 -0.39 12.23
N THR A 212 -5.00 -0.64 12.72
CA THR A 212 -5.28 -0.67 14.16
C THR A 212 -4.45 -1.78 14.84
N VAL A 213 -4.37 -2.95 14.22
CA VAL A 213 -3.57 -4.08 14.74
C VAL A 213 -2.06 -3.86 14.56
N GLU A 214 -1.63 -3.11 13.55
CA GLU A 214 -0.24 -2.67 13.42
C GLU A 214 0.16 -1.65 14.50
N GLU A 215 -0.78 -0.84 14.97
CA GLU A 215 -0.57 0.13 16.04
C GLU A 215 -0.46 -0.53 17.42
N ASP A 216 -1.26 -1.57 17.68
CA ASP A 216 -1.15 -2.39 18.88
C ASP A 216 -1.09 -3.91 18.55
N PRO A 217 0.11 -4.51 18.61
CA PRO A 217 0.28 -5.95 18.36
C PRO A 217 -0.53 -6.88 19.27
N ARG A 218 -0.96 -6.43 20.45
CA ARG A 218 -1.75 -7.23 21.42
C ARG A 218 -3.15 -7.54 20.87
N ASP A 219 -3.68 -6.64 20.05
CA ASP A 219 -5.00 -6.74 19.41
C ASP A 219 -5.07 -7.84 18.35
N LEU A 220 -3.93 -8.37 17.90
CA LEU A 220 -3.90 -9.43 16.89
C LEU A 220 -4.74 -10.65 17.30
N SER A 221 -4.73 -11.01 18.58
CA SER A 221 -5.50 -12.13 19.11
C SER A 221 -7.01 -11.96 18.84
N ALA A 222 -7.50 -10.74 19.07
CA ALA A 222 -8.87 -10.32 18.91
C ALA A 222 -9.26 -10.11 17.43
N ALA A 223 -8.32 -9.72 16.58
CA ALA A 223 -8.52 -9.44 15.16
C ALA A 223 -8.31 -10.66 14.22
N ARG A 224 -7.61 -11.71 14.68
CA ARG A 224 -7.16 -12.84 13.85
C ARG A 224 -8.26 -13.48 13.01
N LYS A 225 -9.45 -13.70 13.59
CA LYS A 225 -10.57 -14.33 12.87
C LYS A 225 -11.03 -13.50 11.67
N TYR A 226 -11.02 -12.17 11.82
CA TYR A 226 -11.41 -11.24 10.77
C TYR A 226 -10.35 -11.17 9.67
N LEU A 227 -9.09 -10.91 10.05
CA LEU A 227 -8.00 -10.75 9.08
C LEU A 227 -7.60 -12.05 8.36
N GLY A 228 -7.82 -13.22 8.99
CA GLY A 228 -7.55 -14.52 8.38
C GLY A 228 -8.79 -15.12 7.72
N VAL A 229 -9.68 -15.68 8.54
CA VAL A 229 -10.79 -16.53 8.06
C VAL A 229 -11.80 -15.73 7.24
N TYR A 230 -12.21 -14.56 7.72
CA TYR A 230 -13.23 -13.77 7.03
C TYR A 230 -12.71 -13.11 5.75
N LEU A 231 -11.47 -12.62 5.72
CA LEU A 231 -10.88 -12.12 4.46
C LEU A 231 -10.65 -13.22 3.44
N LEU A 232 -10.18 -14.39 3.86
CA LEU A 232 -10.06 -15.54 2.96
C LEU A 232 -11.42 -15.94 2.37
N GLY A 233 -12.45 -16.04 3.22
CA GLY A 233 -13.82 -16.33 2.78
C GLY A 233 -14.39 -15.26 1.85
N ALA A 234 -14.17 -13.98 2.15
CA ALA A 234 -14.59 -12.86 1.31
C ALA A 234 -13.90 -12.89 -0.05
N ARG A 235 -12.61 -13.23 -0.08
CA ARG A 235 -11.84 -13.43 -1.31
C ARG A 235 -12.42 -14.56 -2.16
N ASP A 236 -12.70 -15.71 -1.56
CA ASP A 236 -13.23 -16.85 -2.30
C ASP A 236 -14.66 -16.60 -2.81
N ALA A 237 -15.49 -15.92 -2.01
CA ALA A 237 -16.82 -15.48 -2.42
C ALA A 237 -16.74 -14.48 -3.60
N THR A 238 -15.81 -13.53 -3.56
CA THR A 238 -15.58 -12.54 -4.61
C THR A 238 -15.19 -13.19 -5.94
N VAL A 239 -14.29 -14.19 -5.89
CA VAL A 239 -13.87 -14.94 -7.09
C VAL A 239 -15.08 -15.67 -7.69
N LYS A 240 -15.81 -16.44 -6.87
CA LYS A 240 -17.00 -17.19 -7.32
C LYS A 240 -18.09 -16.28 -7.88
N PHE A 241 -18.36 -15.17 -7.20
CA PHE A 241 -19.32 -14.16 -7.63
C PHE A 241 -18.91 -13.57 -8.99
N ALA A 242 -17.66 -13.14 -9.14
CA ALA A 242 -17.18 -12.55 -10.37
C ALA A 242 -17.24 -13.53 -11.55
N ASP A 243 -16.95 -14.82 -11.32
CA ASP A 243 -17.08 -15.88 -12.32
C ASP A 243 -18.53 -16.14 -12.74
N LEU A 244 -19.45 -16.22 -11.79
CA LEU A 244 -20.86 -16.43 -12.05
C LEU A 244 -21.47 -15.23 -12.79
N TYR A 245 -21.28 -14.02 -12.24
CA TYR A 245 -21.89 -12.81 -12.74
C TYR A 245 -21.40 -12.43 -14.14
N ALA A 246 -20.12 -12.71 -14.46
CA ALA A 246 -19.58 -12.50 -15.80
C ALA A 246 -20.26 -13.38 -16.87
N ARG A 247 -20.80 -14.54 -16.50
CA ARG A 247 -21.45 -15.49 -17.42
C ARG A 247 -22.97 -15.29 -17.50
N SER A 248 -23.63 -15.17 -16.35
CA SER A 248 -25.10 -15.20 -16.27
C SER A 248 -25.75 -13.85 -16.06
N ARG A 249 -25.01 -12.83 -15.58
CA ARG A 249 -25.56 -11.54 -15.12
C ARG A 249 -26.70 -11.70 -14.10
N ASP A 250 -26.61 -12.74 -13.27
CA ASP A 250 -27.63 -13.08 -12.28
C ASP A 250 -27.82 -11.97 -11.22
N ALA A 251 -29.02 -11.40 -11.17
CA ALA A 251 -29.40 -10.33 -10.25
C ALA A 251 -29.53 -10.80 -8.79
N GLY A 252 -29.91 -12.07 -8.57
CA GLY A 252 -29.97 -12.67 -7.23
C GLY A 252 -28.57 -12.79 -6.63
N ALA A 253 -27.64 -13.39 -7.39
CA ALA A 253 -26.25 -13.50 -6.97
C ALA A 253 -25.58 -12.14 -6.67
N ARG A 254 -25.96 -11.10 -7.43
CA ARG A 254 -25.52 -9.71 -7.16
C ARG A 254 -26.03 -9.20 -5.82
N THR A 255 -27.31 -9.40 -5.55
CA THR A 255 -27.95 -8.93 -4.31
C THR A 255 -27.36 -9.63 -3.10
N ASP A 256 -27.21 -10.96 -3.16
CA ASP A 256 -26.62 -11.75 -2.07
C ASP A 256 -25.17 -11.37 -1.80
N TYR A 257 -24.39 -11.11 -2.86
CA TYR A 257 -22.99 -10.69 -2.71
C TYR A 257 -22.86 -9.29 -2.11
N LEU A 258 -23.74 -8.35 -2.48
CA LEU A 258 -23.77 -7.02 -1.86
C LEU A 258 -24.15 -7.09 -0.38
N ALA A 259 -25.13 -7.91 -0.01
CA ALA A 259 -25.49 -8.13 1.39
C ALA A 259 -24.32 -8.72 2.19
N LEU A 260 -23.58 -9.69 1.62
CA LEU A 260 -22.37 -10.22 2.25
C LEU A 260 -21.31 -9.13 2.49
N LEU A 261 -21.09 -8.23 1.52
CA LEU A 261 -20.14 -7.12 1.69
C LEU A 261 -20.59 -6.16 2.80
N ASP A 262 -21.89 -5.88 2.90
CA ASP A 262 -22.43 -5.00 3.94
C ASP A 262 -22.28 -5.63 5.33
N ASP A 263 -22.55 -6.92 5.48
CA ASP A 263 -22.36 -7.66 6.74
C ASP A 263 -20.90 -7.70 7.16
N LEU A 264 -19.99 -7.92 6.21
CA LEU A 264 -18.55 -7.90 6.45
C LEU A 264 -18.08 -6.49 6.85
N GLU A 265 -18.49 -5.44 6.13
CA GLU A 265 -18.11 -4.07 6.43
C GLU A 265 -18.57 -3.64 7.84
N GLN A 266 -19.80 -3.98 8.21
CA GLN A 266 -20.33 -3.76 9.57
C GLN A 266 -19.52 -4.53 10.61
N GLY A 267 -19.28 -5.83 10.38
CA GLY A 267 -18.53 -6.68 11.29
C GLY A 267 -17.10 -6.18 11.54
N PHE A 268 -16.40 -5.75 10.49
CA PHE A 268 -15.05 -5.19 10.59
C PHE A 268 -15.05 -3.84 11.32
N THR A 269 -16.02 -2.98 11.02
CA THR A 269 -16.16 -1.66 11.67
C THR A 269 -16.40 -1.81 13.16
N LEU A 270 -17.39 -2.62 13.56
CA LEU A 270 -17.69 -2.89 14.97
C LEU A 270 -16.50 -3.51 15.70
N ARG A 271 -15.78 -4.43 15.05
CA ARG A 271 -14.61 -5.05 15.66
C ARG A 271 -13.49 -4.05 15.87
N ARG A 272 -13.20 -3.21 14.87
CA ARG A 272 -12.19 -2.13 14.97
C ARG A 272 -12.54 -1.15 16.09
N GLU A 273 -13.79 -0.71 16.17
CA GLU A 273 -14.25 0.20 17.23
C GLU A 273 -14.05 -0.40 18.63
N LYS A 274 -14.36 -1.68 18.80
CA LYS A 274 -14.11 -2.38 20.06
C LYS A 274 -12.64 -2.38 20.45
N LEU A 275 -11.72 -2.66 19.51
CA LEU A 275 -10.27 -2.60 19.78
C LEU A 275 -9.84 -1.20 20.23
N LEU A 276 -10.36 -0.15 19.59
CA LEU A 276 -10.04 1.24 19.96
C LEU A 276 -10.60 1.63 21.34
N ILE A 277 -11.76 1.09 21.74
CA ILE A 277 -12.34 1.32 23.06
C ILE A 277 -11.53 0.60 24.14
N ASP A 278 -11.15 -0.66 23.89
CA ASP A 278 -10.33 -1.46 24.79
C ASP A 278 -8.99 -0.73 25.04
N ASN A 279 -8.34 -0.23 23.98
CA ASN A 279 -7.08 0.54 24.08
C ASN A 279 -7.21 1.86 24.85
N ARG A 280 -8.36 2.54 24.78
CA ARG A 280 -8.61 3.74 25.60
C ARG A 280 -8.81 3.40 27.07
N SER A 281 -9.52 2.30 27.34
CA SER A 281 -9.78 1.84 28.71
C SER A 281 -8.47 1.45 29.40
N ASP A 282 -7.56 0.78 28.68
CA ASP A 282 -6.22 0.45 29.17
C ASP A 282 -5.41 1.71 29.54
N LEU A 283 -5.45 2.75 28.68
CA LEU A 283 -4.78 4.02 28.96
C LEU A 283 -5.34 4.73 30.19
N ASP A 284 -6.67 4.75 30.35
CA ASP A 284 -7.32 5.38 31.51
C ASP A 284 -6.89 4.68 32.82
N VAL A 285 -6.84 3.34 32.81
CA VAL A 285 -6.33 2.55 33.95
C VAL A 285 -4.86 2.86 34.24
N GLU A 286 -4.00 2.95 33.21
CA GLU A 286 -2.58 3.30 33.40
C GLU A 286 -2.41 4.71 33.97
N ILE A 287 -3.21 5.69 33.53
CA ILE A 287 -3.21 7.05 34.06
C ILE A 287 -3.60 7.06 35.54
N ASP A 288 -4.64 6.31 35.92
CA ASP A 288 -5.09 6.26 37.32
C ASP A 288 -4.07 5.54 38.21
N VAL A 289 -3.44 4.47 37.74
CA VAL A 289 -2.33 3.81 38.46
C VAL A 289 -1.14 4.77 38.63
N LEU A 290 -0.78 5.55 37.61
CA LEU A 290 0.28 6.54 37.70
C LEU A 290 -0.08 7.66 38.68
N ARG A 291 -1.33 8.14 38.68
CA ARG A 291 -1.81 9.14 39.66
C ARG A 291 -1.72 8.61 41.09
N ASP A 292 -2.15 7.39 41.33
CA ASP A 292 -2.06 6.74 42.64
C ASP A 292 -0.61 6.60 43.09
N ARG A 293 0.30 6.23 42.17
CA ARG A 293 1.73 6.14 42.47
C ARG A 293 2.35 7.50 42.76
N LEU A 294 2.04 8.52 41.96
CA LEU A 294 2.50 9.90 42.18
C LEU A 294 1.97 10.49 43.49
N ALA A 295 0.74 10.14 43.88
CA ALA A 295 0.17 10.53 45.16
C ALA A 295 0.90 9.87 46.34
N ARG A 296 1.25 8.58 46.22
CA ARG A 296 2.03 7.85 47.23
C ARG A 296 3.49 8.33 47.32
N GLU A 297 4.08 8.71 46.20
CA GLU A 297 5.45 9.26 46.12
C GLU A 297 5.49 10.77 46.46
N GLY A 298 4.35 11.39 46.80
CA GLY A 298 4.27 12.79 47.27
C GLY A 298 4.47 13.85 46.18
N LEU A 299 4.44 13.46 44.91
CA LEU A 299 4.67 14.33 43.75
C LEU A 299 3.39 14.99 43.25
N ALA A 300 2.21 14.51 43.68
CA ALA A 300 0.90 15.07 43.34
C ALA A 300 0.53 16.27 44.24
N SER A 301 1.32 17.35 44.21
CA SER A 301 0.93 18.63 44.83
C SER A 301 1.81 19.78 44.32
N LYS A 302 1.25 20.61 43.43
CA LYS A 302 1.45 22.08 43.28
C LYS A 302 0.84 22.61 41.96
N SER A 303 -0.46 22.43 41.73
CA SER A 303 -1.11 23.10 40.58
C SER A 303 -2.58 23.46 40.79
N GLN A 304 -3.01 23.68 42.04
CA GLN A 304 -4.29 24.33 42.34
C GLN A 304 -4.14 25.20 43.59
N GLN A 305 -3.56 26.39 43.41
CA GLN A 305 -3.78 27.56 44.25
C GLN A 305 -3.21 28.76 43.46
N GLU A 306 -4.06 29.34 42.61
CA GLU A 306 -4.12 30.76 42.26
C GLU A 306 -5.49 31.06 41.63
#